data_AF-J7LDX8-F1
#
_entry.id   AF-J7LDX8-F1
#
_cell.length_a   1.000
_cell.length_b   1.000
_cell.length_c   1.000
_cell.angle_alpha   90.00
_cell.angle_beta   90.00
_cell.angle_gamma   90.00
#
_symmetry.space_group_name_H-M   'P 1'
#
loop_
_entity.id
_entity.type
_entity.pdbx_description
1 polymer ?
#
loop_
_entity_poly.entity_id
_entity_poly.type
_entity_poly.pdbx_seq_one_letter_code
_entity_poly.pdbx_strand_id
1 'polypeptide(L)'
;MGPAHQGTAQGAVPPGGRLHHGDDAYHNDPTSLHVQYAYTEIADECRHTIMFAKAIERLGSRAYRIDPLAHALGRVFKALAHGPLIFGGALFVEEILDRLQREMMNDESIEPVVRSTSRIHVIEEARHIRYAREEFHRDWRRRGPVNRAYSRLVLGVVAYFSATRLVHPKVYARVGLDPREARRVARRNPRFIDSKTELSRKVVSTLDTAGAISGIGRRFWRRAGLLGR
;
A
#
# COMPACT_ATOMS: atom_id res chain seq x y z
N MET A 1 46.54 -41.17 -4.44
CA MET A 1 45.26 -41.78 -4.88
C MET A 1 44.13 -41.01 -4.26
N GLY A 2 43.40 -40.23 -5.04
CA GLY A 2 42.14 -39.60 -4.65
C GLY A 2 41.29 -39.51 -5.90
N PRO A 3 40.09 -40.09 -5.95
CA PRO A 3 39.31 -40.04 -7.17
C PRO A 3 38.60 -38.68 -7.27
N ALA A 4 38.72 -38.11 -8.47
CA ALA A 4 37.82 -37.10 -8.99
C ALA A 4 36.45 -37.74 -9.28
N HIS A 5 35.38 -36.96 -9.14
CA HIS A 5 34.20 -37.10 -10.00
C HIS A 5 33.64 -35.73 -10.36
N GLN A 6 33.68 -35.47 -11.67
CA GLN A 6 32.97 -34.43 -12.40
C GLN A 6 31.47 -34.72 -12.42
N GLY A 7 30.63 -33.70 -12.66
CA GLY A 7 29.25 -33.93 -13.10
C GLY A 7 28.28 -32.77 -12.88
N THR A 8 28.32 -31.79 -13.77
CA THR A 8 27.32 -30.74 -13.99
C THR A 8 25.94 -31.30 -14.38
N ALA A 9 24.84 -30.70 -13.92
CA ALA A 9 23.66 -30.42 -14.75
C ALA A 9 22.62 -29.54 -14.02
N GLN A 10 22.11 -28.57 -14.78
CA GLN A 10 21.10 -27.58 -14.42
C GLN A 10 19.74 -28.22 -14.09
N GLY A 11 19.09 -27.74 -13.03
CA GLY A 11 17.65 -27.86 -12.84
C GLY A 11 17.02 -26.49 -13.03
N ALA A 12 16.55 -26.20 -14.24
CA ALA A 12 15.84 -24.98 -14.56
C ALA A 12 14.53 -24.87 -13.76
N VAL A 13 14.35 -23.77 -13.02
CA VAL A 13 13.06 -23.43 -12.40
C VAL A 13 12.14 -22.85 -13.49
N PRO A 14 10.92 -23.38 -13.68
CA PRO A 14 10.04 -22.93 -14.74
C PRO A 14 9.51 -21.50 -14.47
N PRO A 15 9.31 -20.67 -15.51
CA PRO A 15 8.80 -19.31 -15.33
C PRO A 15 7.27 -19.35 -15.26
N GLY A 16 6.70 -19.46 -14.06
CA GLY A 16 5.25 -19.59 -13.94
C GLY A 16 4.64 -19.54 -12.54
N GLY A 17 5.24 -18.84 -11.58
CA GLY A 17 4.65 -18.66 -10.26
C GLY A 17 3.69 -17.46 -10.22
N ARG A 18 2.39 -17.70 -9.98
CA ARG A 18 1.43 -16.64 -9.63
C ARG A 18 1.72 -16.22 -8.18
N LEU A 19 2.22 -14.99 -8.02
CA LEU A 19 2.60 -14.42 -6.73
C LEU A 19 1.36 -14.05 -5.91
N HIS A 20 1.05 -14.85 -4.89
CA HIS A 20 0.17 -14.49 -3.77
C HIS A 20 1.01 -14.55 -2.49
N HIS A 21 1.12 -13.44 -1.76
CA HIS A 21 2.05 -13.28 -0.62
C HIS A 21 1.89 -14.33 0.51
N GLY A 22 0.72 -14.96 0.65
CA GLY A 22 0.50 -16.05 1.61
C GLY A 22 0.85 -17.45 1.07
N ASP A 23 0.77 -17.66 -0.25
CA ASP A 23 1.04 -18.96 -0.87
C ASP A 23 2.55 -19.15 -1.17
N ASP A 24 3.30 -18.06 -1.39
CA ASP A 24 4.73 -18.14 -1.68
C ASP A 24 5.54 -18.69 -0.49
N ALA A 25 5.26 -18.29 0.75
CA ALA A 25 6.02 -18.82 1.90
C ALA A 25 5.72 -20.31 2.17
N TYR A 26 4.53 -20.77 1.80
CA TYR A 26 4.07 -22.14 2.07
C TYR A 26 4.65 -23.17 1.11
N HIS A 27 4.92 -22.78 -0.13
CA HIS A 27 5.44 -23.66 -1.18
C HIS A 27 6.96 -23.55 -1.40
N ASN A 28 7.63 -22.58 -0.74
CA ASN A 28 9.07 -22.36 -0.85
C ASN A 28 9.82 -22.92 0.37
N ASP A 29 11.14 -23.08 0.24
CA ASP A 29 12.00 -23.61 1.31
C ASP A 29 11.95 -22.70 2.56
N PRO A 30 11.45 -23.19 3.71
CA PRO A 30 11.34 -22.41 4.94
C PRO A 30 12.69 -22.04 5.56
N THR A 31 13.78 -22.69 5.14
CA THR A 31 15.14 -22.35 5.58
C THR A 31 15.72 -21.17 4.81
N SER A 32 15.09 -20.76 3.71
CA SER A 32 15.54 -19.61 2.93
C SER A 32 15.29 -18.28 3.66
N LEU A 33 16.24 -17.36 3.56
CA LEU A 33 16.12 -16.02 4.14
C LEU A 33 14.91 -15.25 3.60
N HIS A 34 14.50 -15.52 2.36
CA HIS A 34 13.34 -14.89 1.75
C HIS A 34 12.02 -15.29 2.46
N VAL A 35 11.85 -16.58 2.75
CA VAL A 35 10.65 -17.08 3.43
C VAL A 35 10.61 -16.64 4.90
N GLN A 36 11.75 -16.68 5.59
CA GLN A 36 11.85 -16.18 6.97
C GLN A 36 11.58 -14.68 7.08
N TYR A 37 12.04 -13.90 6.11
CA TYR A 37 11.70 -12.48 6.00
C TYR A 37 10.19 -12.30 5.82
N ALA A 38 9.56 -13.02 4.89
CA ALA A 38 8.11 -12.92 4.66
C ALA A 38 7.27 -13.22 5.92
N TYR A 39 7.64 -14.25 6.70
CA TYR A 39 6.96 -14.53 7.98
C TYR A 39 7.18 -13.46 9.03
N THR A 40 8.36 -12.82 9.03
CA THR A 40 8.66 -11.70 9.92
C THR A 40 7.75 -10.51 9.61
N GLU A 41 7.59 -10.17 8.33
CA GLU A 41 6.69 -9.08 7.92
C GLU A 41 5.23 -9.38 8.33
N ILE A 42 4.76 -10.63 8.15
CA ILE A 42 3.42 -11.03 8.63
C ILE A 42 3.29 -10.81 10.15
N ALA A 43 4.32 -11.17 10.92
CA ALA A 43 4.32 -10.97 12.37
C ALA A 43 4.28 -9.49 12.75
N ASP A 44 4.99 -8.62 12.04
CA ASP A 44 5.00 -7.17 12.26
C ASP A 44 3.62 -6.58 11.96
N GLU A 45 2.99 -6.94 10.83
CA GLU A 45 1.63 -6.48 10.49
C GLU A 45 0.57 -6.91 11.51
N CYS A 46 0.74 -8.08 12.14
CA CYS A 46 -0.11 -8.51 13.24
C CYS A 46 0.06 -7.59 14.47
N ARG A 47 1.29 -7.21 14.79
CA ARG A 47 1.58 -6.27 15.90
C ARG A 47 1.03 -4.88 15.60
N HIS A 48 1.16 -4.38 14.38
CA HIS A 48 0.59 -3.08 13.97
C HIS A 48 -0.92 -3.07 14.11
N THR A 49 -1.59 -4.12 13.66
CA THR A 49 -3.05 -4.26 13.79
C THR A 49 -3.49 -4.18 15.25
N ILE A 50 -2.81 -4.91 16.14
CA ILE A 50 -3.09 -4.88 17.58
C ILE A 50 -2.80 -3.49 18.18
N MET A 51 -1.70 -2.86 17.77
CA MET A 51 -1.33 -1.52 18.22
C MET A 51 -2.40 -0.48 17.85
N PHE A 52 -2.89 -0.46 16.60
CA PHE A 52 -3.95 0.44 16.19
C PHE A 52 -5.27 0.17 16.92
N ALA A 53 -5.61 -1.09 17.17
CA ALA A 53 -6.78 -1.45 17.96
C ALA A 53 -6.71 -0.88 19.39
N LYS A 54 -5.57 -1.04 20.06
CA LYS A 54 -5.31 -0.45 21.39
C LYS A 54 -5.35 1.08 21.38
N ALA A 55 -4.85 1.71 20.33
CA ALA A 55 -4.93 3.17 20.19
C ALA A 55 -6.38 3.65 20.05
N ILE A 56 -7.21 2.95 19.25
CA ILE A 56 -8.66 3.25 19.12
C ILE A 56 -9.37 3.14 20.47
N GLU A 57 -9.08 2.07 21.23
CA GLU A 57 -9.62 1.86 22.57
C GLU A 57 -9.20 2.98 23.53
N ARG A 58 -7.91 3.32 23.57
CA ARG A 58 -7.36 4.36 24.44
C ARG A 58 -7.97 5.74 24.16
N LEU A 59 -8.31 6.03 22.90
CA LEU A 59 -8.95 7.27 22.47
C LEU A 59 -10.46 7.30 22.76
N GLY A 60 -11.05 6.24 23.34
CA GLY A 60 -12.50 6.13 23.48
C GLY A 60 -13.23 6.21 22.13
N SER A 61 -12.57 5.75 21.06
CA SER A 61 -13.09 5.83 19.70
C SER A 61 -13.79 4.52 19.31
N ARG A 62 -14.36 4.49 18.09
CA ARG A 62 -14.97 3.29 17.52
C ARG A 62 -14.24 2.91 16.24
N ALA A 63 -14.13 1.62 15.98
CA ALA A 63 -13.63 1.13 14.70
C ALA A 63 -14.61 1.53 13.58
N TYR A 64 -14.13 2.32 12.63
CA TYR A 64 -14.87 2.65 11.42
C TYR A 64 -14.65 1.55 10.39
N ARG A 65 -15.70 0.75 10.13
CA ARG A 65 -15.65 -0.28 9.09
C ARG A 65 -15.52 0.35 7.71
N ILE A 66 -14.72 -0.28 6.85
CA ILE A 66 -14.59 0.07 5.43
C ILE A 66 -15.98 -0.03 4.76
N ASP A 67 -16.28 0.87 3.81
CA ASP A 67 -17.57 0.85 3.11
C ASP A 67 -17.74 -0.41 2.25
N PRO A 68 -18.97 -0.92 2.06
CA PRO A 68 -19.22 -2.17 1.35
C PRO A 68 -18.64 -2.22 -0.07
N LEU A 69 -18.60 -1.07 -0.76
CA LEU A 69 -18.02 -0.97 -2.10
C LEU A 69 -16.51 -1.14 -2.05
N ALA A 70 -15.80 -0.45 -1.16
CA ALA A 70 -14.37 -0.66 -0.97
C ALA A 70 -14.06 -2.11 -0.54
N HIS A 71 -14.88 -2.71 0.31
CA HIS A 71 -14.73 -4.11 0.70
C HIS A 71 -14.92 -5.07 -0.50
N ALA A 72 -15.92 -4.83 -1.36
CA ALA A 72 -16.12 -5.62 -2.57
C ALA A 72 -14.97 -5.44 -3.57
N LEU A 73 -14.49 -4.21 -3.76
CA LEU A 73 -13.33 -3.92 -4.61
C LEU A 73 -12.06 -4.57 -4.06
N GLY A 74 -11.88 -4.65 -2.75
CA GLY A 74 -10.78 -5.38 -2.12
C GLY A 74 -10.81 -6.87 -2.45
N ARG A 75 -11.99 -7.51 -2.45
CA ARG A 75 -12.13 -8.92 -2.88
C ARG A 75 -11.82 -9.11 -4.36
N VAL A 76 -12.32 -8.22 -5.21
CA VAL A 76 -12.04 -8.24 -6.64
C VAL A 76 -10.54 -8.04 -6.88
N PHE A 77 -9.92 -7.08 -6.20
CA PHE A 77 -8.48 -6.84 -6.27
C PHE A 77 -7.71 -8.09 -5.84
N LYS A 78 -8.07 -8.75 -4.73
CA LYS A 78 -7.42 -9.99 -4.29
C LYS A 78 -7.43 -11.07 -5.38
N ALA A 79 -8.53 -11.22 -6.12
CA ALA A 79 -8.64 -12.20 -7.20
C ALA A 79 -7.88 -11.81 -8.48
N LEU A 80 -7.69 -10.51 -8.70
CA LEU A 80 -7.12 -9.93 -9.92
C LEU A 80 -5.66 -9.49 -9.77
N ALA A 81 -5.17 -9.42 -8.54
CA ALA A 81 -3.85 -8.93 -8.22
C ALA A 81 -2.80 -9.98 -8.56
N HIS A 82 -1.76 -9.50 -9.23
CA HIS A 82 -0.52 -10.22 -9.51
C HIS A 82 0.66 -9.32 -9.10
N GLY A 83 1.86 -9.87 -8.89
CA GLY A 83 3.10 -9.17 -8.50
C GLY A 83 3.08 -7.62 -8.54
N PRO A 84 3.11 -6.97 -9.73
CA PRO A 84 3.26 -5.53 -9.82
C PRO A 84 2.02 -4.75 -9.35
N LEU A 85 0.84 -5.36 -9.35
CA LEU A 85 -0.37 -4.80 -8.74
C LEU A 85 -0.33 -4.89 -7.22
N ILE A 86 0.15 -6.02 -6.70
CA ILE A 86 0.32 -6.22 -5.26
C ILE A 86 1.31 -5.17 -4.75
N PHE A 87 2.52 -5.14 -5.32
CA PHE A 87 3.56 -4.21 -4.88
C PHE A 87 3.22 -2.75 -5.18
N GLY A 88 2.74 -2.43 -6.39
CA GLY A 88 2.41 -1.04 -6.74
C GLY A 88 1.21 -0.50 -5.95
N GLY A 89 0.22 -1.35 -5.65
CA GLY A 89 -0.94 -0.99 -4.84
C GLY A 89 -0.60 -0.83 -3.36
N ALA A 90 0.15 -1.78 -2.81
CA ALA A 90 0.66 -1.73 -1.44
C ALA A 90 1.54 -0.49 -1.24
N LEU A 91 2.53 -0.27 -2.13
CA LEU A 91 3.41 0.88 -2.09
C LEU A 91 2.64 2.21 -2.08
N PHE A 92 1.55 2.32 -2.85
CA PHE A 92 0.71 3.52 -2.84
C PHE A 92 0.06 3.77 -1.48
N VAL A 93 -0.52 2.73 -0.87
CA VAL A 93 -1.22 2.84 0.41
C VAL A 93 -0.24 3.05 1.55
N GLU A 94 0.86 2.32 1.57
CA GLU A 94 1.87 2.42 2.62
C GLU A 94 2.56 3.79 2.61
N GLU A 95 2.99 4.30 1.45
CA GLU A 95 3.70 5.57 1.41
C GLU A 95 2.84 6.78 1.76
N ILE A 96 1.57 6.79 1.33
CA ILE A 96 0.67 7.91 1.66
C ILE A 96 0.37 7.94 3.17
N LEU A 97 0.24 6.77 3.80
CA LEU A 97 0.02 6.64 5.23
C LEU A 97 1.31 6.93 6.02
N ASP A 98 2.47 6.43 5.58
CA ASP A 98 3.77 6.74 6.18
C ASP A 98 4.03 8.25 6.18
N ARG A 99 3.77 8.94 5.06
CA ARG A 99 3.96 10.38 5.00
C ARG A 99 3.03 11.13 5.96
N LEU A 100 1.77 10.70 6.07
CA LEU A 100 0.81 11.25 7.03
C LEU A 100 1.28 11.01 8.47
N GLN A 101 1.72 9.80 8.79
CA GLN A 101 2.20 9.44 10.13
C GLN A 101 3.48 10.19 10.51
N ARG A 102 4.37 10.46 9.54
CA ARG A 102 5.53 11.33 9.72
C ARG A 102 5.15 12.77 10.03
N GLU A 103 4.06 13.30 9.47
CA GLU A 103 3.53 14.61 9.88
C GLU A 103 2.98 14.51 11.30
N MET A 104 2.18 13.48 11.57
CA MET A 104 1.51 13.33 12.87
C MET A 104 2.49 13.15 14.03
N MET A 105 3.56 12.36 13.88
CA MET A 105 4.50 12.09 14.97
C MET A 105 5.31 13.33 15.40
N ASN A 106 5.47 14.29 14.49
CA ASN A 106 6.27 15.50 14.69
C ASN A 106 5.44 16.73 15.12
N ASP A 107 4.12 16.66 15.05
CA ASP A 107 3.22 17.74 15.45
C ASP A 107 2.85 17.62 16.94
N GLU A 108 3.28 18.58 17.76
CA GLU A 108 3.02 18.60 19.19
C GLU A 108 1.56 18.93 19.56
N SER A 109 0.79 19.48 18.62
CA SER A 109 -0.65 19.76 18.81
C SER A 109 -1.52 18.50 18.74
N ILE A 110 -0.96 17.38 18.28
CA ILE A 110 -1.65 16.10 18.17
C ILE A 110 -1.53 15.30 19.46
N GLU A 111 -2.61 14.58 19.80
CA GLU A 111 -2.70 13.71 20.97
C GLU A 111 -1.48 12.77 21.11
N PRO A 112 -0.79 12.74 22.28
CA PRO A 112 0.43 11.96 22.49
C PRO A 112 0.35 10.47 22.12
N VAL A 113 -0.80 9.81 22.32
CA VAL A 113 -0.95 8.40 21.92
C VAL A 113 -0.89 8.23 20.40
N VAL A 114 -1.48 9.16 19.64
CA VAL A 114 -1.49 9.13 18.18
C VAL A 114 -0.08 9.37 17.63
N ARG A 115 0.66 10.31 18.23
CA ARG A 115 2.06 10.58 17.88
C ARG A 115 2.96 9.37 18.14
N SER A 116 2.79 8.73 19.29
CA SER A 116 3.58 7.56 19.69
C SER A 116 3.29 6.34 18.80
N THR A 117 2.01 6.05 18.54
CA THR A 117 1.60 5.00 17.60
C THR A 117 2.14 5.25 16.19
N SER A 118 2.09 6.49 15.71
CA SER A 118 2.65 6.87 14.41
C SER A 118 4.16 6.70 14.37
N ARG A 119 4.88 7.09 15.43
CA ARG A 119 6.34 6.93 15.54
C ARG A 119 6.77 5.47 15.47
N ILE A 120 6.10 4.60 16.22
CA ILE A 120 6.40 3.16 16.24
C ILE A 120 6.19 2.59 14.84
N HIS A 121 5.01 2.80 14.25
CA HIS A 121 4.69 2.29 12.92
C HIS A 121 5.69 2.77 11.86
N VAL A 122 6.01 4.07 11.84
CA VAL A 122 6.95 4.65 10.86
C VAL A 122 8.36 4.04 10.94
N ILE A 123 8.82 3.70 12.14
CA ILE A 123 10.14 3.10 12.34
C ILE A 123 10.15 1.65 11.83
N GLU A 124 9.09 0.90 12.10
CA GLU A 124 8.93 -0.49 11.67
C GLU A 124 8.74 -0.59 10.14
N GLU A 125 7.91 0.29 9.55
CA GLU A 125 7.49 0.20 8.14
C GLU A 125 8.48 0.76 7.13
N ALA A 126 9.54 1.43 7.60
CA ALA A 126 10.60 1.91 6.72
C ALA A 126 11.20 0.76 5.88
N ARG A 127 11.25 -0.45 6.45
CA ARG A 127 11.77 -1.65 5.79
C ARG A 127 10.76 -2.20 4.77
N HIS A 128 9.48 -2.29 5.13
CA HIS A 128 8.40 -2.81 4.29
C HIS A 128 8.28 -1.97 2.99
N ILE A 129 8.24 -0.64 3.14
CA ILE A 129 8.12 0.31 2.02
C ILE A 129 9.32 0.21 1.07
N ARG A 130 10.53 0.02 1.62
CA ARG A 130 11.73 -0.14 0.79
C ARG A 130 11.66 -1.42 -0.02
N TYR A 131 11.32 -2.54 0.63
CA TYR A 131 11.18 -3.84 -0.01
C TYR A 131 10.11 -3.82 -1.11
N ALA A 132 8.91 -3.30 -0.82
CA ALA A 132 7.81 -3.17 -1.77
C ALA A 132 8.21 -2.37 -3.02
N ARG A 133 9.01 -1.30 -2.85
CA ARG A 133 9.52 -0.49 -3.97
C ARG A 133 10.48 -1.28 -4.86
N GLU A 134 11.42 -1.98 -4.26
CA GLU A 134 12.42 -2.76 -5.00
C GLU A 134 11.75 -3.91 -5.77
N GLU A 135 10.80 -4.60 -5.14
CA GLU A 135 10.02 -5.65 -5.77
C GLU A 135 9.13 -5.13 -6.90
N PHE A 136 8.48 -3.97 -6.72
CA PHE A 136 7.75 -3.32 -7.79
C PHE A 136 8.65 -3.09 -9.01
N HIS A 137 9.85 -2.52 -8.85
CA HIS A 137 10.76 -2.29 -9.98
C HIS A 137 11.29 -3.58 -10.60
N ARG A 138 11.62 -4.58 -9.79
CA ARG A 138 12.09 -5.89 -10.26
C ARG A 138 11.04 -6.57 -11.12
N ASP A 139 9.80 -6.60 -10.64
CA ASP A 139 8.69 -7.22 -11.32
C ASP A 139 8.27 -6.43 -12.57
N TRP A 140 8.07 -5.11 -12.43
CA TRP A 140 7.57 -4.23 -13.50
C TRP A 140 8.41 -4.30 -14.78
N ARG A 141 9.73 -4.40 -14.64
CA ARG A 141 10.68 -4.53 -15.76
C ARG A 141 10.46 -5.79 -16.59
N ARG A 142 9.99 -6.88 -15.98
CA ARG A 142 9.77 -8.17 -16.62
C ARG A 142 8.40 -8.29 -17.29
N ARG A 143 7.49 -7.33 -17.10
CA ARG A 143 6.11 -7.39 -17.62
C ARG A 143 6.01 -6.90 -19.06
N GLY A 144 5.33 -7.69 -19.89
CA GLY A 144 4.95 -7.33 -21.26
C GLY A 144 3.89 -6.20 -21.34
N PRO A 145 3.61 -5.68 -22.54
CA PRO A 145 2.79 -4.49 -22.75
C PRO A 145 1.34 -4.65 -22.27
N VAL A 146 0.74 -5.82 -22.46
CA VAL A 146 -0.64 -6.11 -22.01
C VAL A 146 -0.75 -6.03 -20.49
N ASN A 147 0.14 -6.73 -19.77
CA ASN A 147 0.18 -6.70 -18.31
C ASN A 147 0.46 -5.29 -17.78
N ARG A 148 1.32 -4.50 -18.43
CA ARG A 148 1.56 -3.10 -18.04
C ARG A 148 0.32 -2.22 -18.26
N ALA A 149 -0.37 -2.36 -19.38
CA ALA A 149 -1.60 -1.61 -19.67
C ALA A 149 -2.71 -1.92 -18.66
N TYR A 150 -2.93 -3.21 -18.38
CA TYR A 150 -3.84 -3.68 -17.34
C TYR A 150 -3.45 -3.13 -15.96
N SER A 151 -2.17 -3.23 -15.60
CA SER A 151 -1.67 -2.78 -14.30
C SER A 151 -1.88 -1.28 -14.10
N ARG A 152 -1.59 -0.45 -15.11
CA ARG A 152 -1.81 1.00 -15.08
C ARG A 152 -3.26 1.35 -14.75
N LEU A 153 -4.21 0.63 -15.37
CA LEU A 153 -5.63 0.86 -15.14
C LEU A 153 -6.01 0.51 -13.70
N VAL A 154 -5.65 -0.69 -13.25
CA VAL A 154 -6.02 -1.17 -11.90
C VAL A 154 -5.32 -0.36 -10.81
N LEU A 155 -4.04 0.00 -10.97
CA LEU A 155 -3.34 0.90 -10.05
C LEU A 155 -4.03 2.27 -9.97
N GLY A 156 -4.49 2.80 -11.11
CA GLY A 156 -5.30 4.01 -11.13
C GLY A 156 -6.58 3.89 -10.29
N VAL A 157 -7.30 2.78 -10.44
CA VAL A 157 -8.51 2.50 -9.64
C VAL A 157 -8.17 2.40 -8.15
N VAL A 158 -7.15 1.62 -7.78
CA VAL A 158 -6.69 1.48 -6.38
C VAL A 158 -6.34 2.84 -5.79
N ALA A 159 -5.51 3.63 -6.48
CA ALA A 159 -5.10 4.96 -6.04
C ALA A 159 -6.31 5.89 -5.83
N TYR A 160 -7.27 5.88 -6.75
CA TYR A 160 -8.49 6.68 -6.63
C TYR A 160 -9.35 6.27 -5.43
N PHE A 161 -9.61 4.97 -5.26
CA PHE A 161 -10.46 4.51 -4.16
C PHE A 161 -9.79 4.75 -2.80
N SER A 162 -8.50 4.49 -2.67
CA SER A 162 -7.74 4.73 -1.43
C SER A 162 -7.67 6.23 -1.08
N ALA A 163 -7.27 7.09 -2.03
CA ALA A 163 -7.12 8.53 -1.78
C ALA A 163 -8.46 9.26 -1.51
N THR A 164 -9.59 8.73 -2.01
CA THR A 164 -10.92 9.32 -1.78
C THR A 164 -11.61 8.81 -0.52
N ARG A 165 -10.97 7.90 0.23
CA ARG A 165 -11.50 7.23 1.42
C ARG A 165 -10.60 7.33 2.66
N LEU A 166 -9.54 8.15 2.61
CA LEU A 166 -8.66 8.41 3.75
C LEU A 166 -9.43 8.84 5.01
N VAL A 167 -10.50 9.63 4.85
CA VAL A 167 -11.37 10.06 5.95
C VAL A 167 -12.74 9.40 5.81
N HIS A 168 -13.14 8.63 6.84
CA HIS A 168 -14.43 7.97 6.87
C HIS A 168 -15.56 8.99 7.12
N PRO A 169 -16.68 8.99 6.37
CA PRO A 169 -17.73 10.01 6.51
C PRO A 169 -18.36 10.12 7.90
N LYS A 170 -18.43 9.02 8.66
CA LYS A 170 -18.91 9.03 10.06
C LYS A 170 -18.03 9.85 11.01
N VAL A 171 -16.81 10.22 10.63
CA VAL A 171 -15.98 11.16 11.41
C VAL A 171 -16.63 12.54 11.41
N TYR A 172 -17.17 12.99 10.27
CA TYR A 172 -17.91 14.26 10.17
C TYR A 172 -19.17 14.27 11.05
N ALA A 173 -19.95 13.17 11.04
CA ALA A 173 -21.12 13.03 11.92
C ALA A 173 -20.75 13.17 13.41
N ARG A 174 -19.59 12.64 13.82
CA ARG A 174 -19.15 12.67 15.22
C ARG A 174 -18.85 14.09 15.72
N VAL A 175 -18.50 15.00 14.82
CA VAL A 175 -18.24 16.42 15.13
C VAL A 175 -19.44 17.31 14.79
N GLY A 176 -20.63 16.73 14.60
CA GLY A 176 -21.87 17.47 14.38
C GLY A 176 -22.10 17.97 12.95
N LEU A 177 -21.31 17.49 11.98
CA LEU A 177 -21.44 17.89 10.57
C LEU A 177 -22.26 16.88 9.77
N ASP A 178 -23.05 17.37 8.79
CA ASP A 178 -23.70 16.48 7.81
C ASP A 178 -22.64 15.73 6.99
N PRO A 179 -22.61 14.38 7.01
CA PRO A 179 -21.55 13.61 6.36
C PRO A 179 -21.50 13.77 4.84
N ARG A 180 -22.64 14.02 4.18
CA ARG A 180 -22.70 14.15 2.72
C ARG A 180 -22.14 15.50 2.31
N GLU A 181 -22.55 16.55 3.01
CA GLU A 181 -22.11 17.91 2.79
C GLU A 181 -20.63 18.07 3.13
N ALA A 182 -20.21 17.65 4.32
CA ALA A 182 -18.83 17.75 4.76
C ALA A 182 -17.88 17.01 3.79
N ARG A 183 -18.27 15.82 3.33
CA ARG A 183 -17.50 15.10 2.31
C ARG A 183 -17.48 15.83 0.97
N ARG A 184 -18.59 16.44 0.55
CA ARG A 184 -18.66 17.22 -0.70
C ARG A 184 -17.73 18.44 -0.65
N VAL A 185 -17.76 19.18 0.46
CA VAL A 185 -16.90 20.33 0.73
C VAL A 185 -15.44 19.91 0.79
N ALA A 186 -15.10 18.88 1.59
CA ALA A 186 -13.73 18.38 1.71
C ALA A 186 -13.16 17.93 0.36
N ARG A 187 -13.95 17.24 -0.47
CA ARG A 187 -13.51 16.79 -1.81
C ARG A 187 -13.20 17.93 -2.77
N ARG A 188 -13.81 19.11 -2.58
CA ARG A 188 -13.59 20.30 -3.42
C ARG A 188 -12.59 21.28 -2.79
N ASN A 189 -12.19 21.05 -1.54
CA ASN A 189 -11.27 21.93 -0.82
C ASN A 189 -9.87 21.89 -1.47
N PRO A 190 -9.37 23.01 -2.02
CA PRO A 190 -8.05 23.09 -2.62
C PRO A 190 -6.93 22.64 -1.68
N ARG A 191 -7.00 23.00 -0.39
CA ARG A 191 -6.00 22.62 0.61
C ARG A 191 -5.96 21.12 0.84
N PHE A 192 -7.11 20.46 0.88
CA PHE A 192 -7.16 19.00 1.04
C PHE A 192 -6.60 18.27 -0.20
N ILE A 193 -6.80 18.83 -1.39
CA ILE A 193 -6.21 18.29 -2.62
C ILE A 193 -4.69 18.47 -2.62
N ASP A 194 -4.20 19.65 -2.21
CA ASP A 194 -2.78 19.93 -2.09
C ASP A 194 -2.11 19.01 -1.07
N SER A 195 -2.73 18.81 0.11
CA SER A 195 -2.26 17.85 1.11
C SER A 195 -2.15 16.44 0.53
N LYS A 196 -3.17 15.93 -0.18
CA LYS A 196 -3.06 14.58 -0.80
C LYS A 196 -1.98 14.50 -1.87
N THR A 197 -1.79 15.56 -2.65
CA THR A 197 -0.70 15.64 -3.64
C THR A 197 0.65 15.58 -2.94
N GLU A 198 0.83 16.31 -1.84
CA GLU A 198 2.05 16.27 -1.02
C GLU A 198 2.28 14.88 -0.41
N LEU A 199 1.25 14.33 0.25
CA LEU A 199 1.33 13.03 0.93
C LEU A 199 1.71 11.90 -0.04
N SER A 200 1.28 11.97 -1.30
CA SER A 200 1.54 10.94 -2.31
C SER A 200 2.74 11.22 -3.22
N ARG A 201 3.44 12.35 -3.06
CA ARG A 201 4.50 12.81 -3.99
C ARG A 201 5.54 11.74 -4.29
N LYS A 202 6.05 11.06 -3.25
CA LYS A 202 7.14 10.08 -3.38
C LYS A 202 6.72 8.83 -4.16
N VAL A 203 5.55 8.28 -3.85
CA VAL A 203 5.02 7.12 -4.58
C VAL A 203 4.61 7.48 -6.00
N VAL A 204 4.01 8.66 -6.20
CA VAL A 204 3.69 9.18 -7.54
C VAL A 204 4.95 9.30 -8.37
N SER A 205 6.01 9.92 -7.84
CA SER A 205 7.31 10.03 -8.52
C SER A 205 7.86 8.65 -8.92
N THR A 206 7.79 7.68 -8.02
CA THR A 206 8.32 6.32 -8.25
C THR A 206 7.57 5.61 -9.36
N LEU A 207 6.24 5.63 -9.30
CA LEU A 207 5.38 4.95 -10.27
C LEU A 207 5.37 5.67 -11.62
N ASP A 208 5.44 7.01 -11.64
CA ASP A 208 5.48 7.81 -12.88
C ASP A 208 6.82 7.61 -13.62
N THR A 209 7.94 7.61 -12.89
CA THR A 209 9.28 7.33 -13.46
C THR A 209 9.34 5.93 -14.09
N ALA A 210 8.67 4.95 -13.49
CA ALA A 210 8.54 3.61 -14.07
C ALA A 210 7.56 3.54 -15.26
N GLY A 211 6.82 4.61 -15.56
CA GLY A 211 5.77 4.65 -16.59
C GLY A 211 4.48 3.91 -16.19
N ALA A 212 4.27 3.65 -14.89
CA ALA A 212 3.08 3.00 -14.35
C ALA A 212 1.90 3.98 -14.16
N ILE A 213 2.13 5.29 -14.27
CA ILE A 213 1.09 6.33 -14.27
C ILE A 213 0.89 6.86 -15.70
N SER A 214 0.27 6.07 -16.57
CA SER A 214 0.01 6.46 -17.96
C SER A 214 -1.31 5.93 -18.51
N GLY A 215 -1.68 6.37 -19.71
CA GLY A 215 -2.90 5.98 -20.41
C GLY A 215 -4.18 6.35 -19.64
N ILE A 216 -5.20 5.49 -19.74
CA ILE A 216 -6.51 5.69 -19.08
C ILE A 216 -6.36 5.70 -17.56
N GLY A 217 -5.47 4.87 -17.00
CA GLY A 217 -5.17 4.80 -15.57
C GLY A 217 -4.82 6.16 -14.97
N ARG A 218 -4.01 6.97 -15.66
CA ARG A 218 -3.60 8.33 -15.24
C ARG A 218 -4.79 9.25 -14.93
N ARG A 219 -5.95 9.05 -15.58
CA ARG A 219 -7.16 9.86 -15.32
C ARG A 219 -7.68 9.67 -13.89
N PHE A 220 -7.52 8.47 -13.32
CA PHE A 220 -7.92 8.19 -11.95
C PHE A 220 -7.02 8.90 -10.93
N TRP A 221 -5.70 8.88 -11.15
CA TRP A 221 -4.73 9.63 -10.34
C TRP A 221 -5.03 11.13 -10.33
N ARG A 222 -5.32 11.71 -11.51
CA ARG A 222 -5.72 13.12 -11.61
C ARG A 222 -7.03 13.41 -10.89
N ARG A 223 -8.07 12.59 -11.10
CA ARG A 223 -9.37 12.75 -10.41
C ARG A 223 -9.28 12.57 -8.90
N ALA A 224 -8.31 11.79 -8.43
CA ALA A 224 -8.02 11.63 -7.01
C ALA A 224 -7.33 12.86 -6.42
N GLY A 225 -6.83 13.78 -7.24
CA GLY A 225 -6.06 14.95 -6.80
C GLY A 225 -4.66 14.57 -6.31
N LEU A 226 -4.01 13.63 -6.99
CA LEU A 226 -2.66 13.13 -6.64
C LEU A 226 -1.57 13.65 -7.59
N LEU A 227 -1.97 14.24 -8.73
CA LEU A 227 -1.06 14.74 -9.77
C LEU A 227 -1.02 16.28 -9.81
N GLY A 228 -1.32 16.93 -8.69
CA GLY A 228 -1.59 18.36 -8.65
C GLY A 228 -3.01 18.73 -9.12
N ARG A 229 -3.37 19.99 -8.88
CA ARG A 229 -4.61 20.61 -9.37
C ARG A 229 -4.43 21.12 -10.79
#